data_AF-A0A659RJM2-F1
#
_entry.id   AF-A0A659RJM2-F1
#
_cell.length_a   1.000
_cell.length_b   1.000
_cell.length_c   1.000
_cell.angle_alpha   90.00
_cell.angle_beta   90.00
_cell.angle_gamma   90.00
#
_symmetry.space_group_name_H-M   'P 1'
#
loop_
_entity.id
_entity.type
_entity.pdbx_description
1 polymer ?
#
loop_
_entity_poly.entity_id
_entity_poly.type
_entity_poly.pdbx_seq_one_letter_code
_entity_poly.pdbx_strand_id
1 'polypeptide(L)'
;MLLNALAALGHSGIKTVRTFGRAGLMLFNAIIGKPEFRKHAPLLVRQLYNVGVLSMLIIIVSGVFIGMVLGLQGYLVLTTYSAETSLGMLVALSLLRELGPVVAALLFAGRAGSALTAEIGLMRATEQLAGWEGVG
;
A
#
# COMPACT_ATOMS: atom_id res chain seq x y z
N MET A 1 0.18 16.60 38.41
CA MET A 1 0.94 15.89 37.35
C MET A 1 0.23 14.63 36.87
N LEU A 2 -0.10 13.68 37.76
CA LEU A 2 -0.78 12.41 37.40
C LEU A 2 -2.14 12.59 36.69
N LEU A 3 -2.98 13.52 37.16
CA LEU A 3 -4.28 13.86 36.54
C LEU A 3 -4.15 14.45 35.13
N ASN A 4 -3.15 15.30 34.89
CA ASN A 4 -2.92 15.89 33.56
C ASN A 4 -2.40 14.85 32.56
N ALA A 5 -1.56 13.91 33.01
CA ALA A 5 -1.11 12.79 32.20
C ALA A 5 -2.27 11.86 31.83
N LEU A 6 -3.15 11.56 32.79
CA LEU A 6 -4.36 10.76 32.55
C LEU A 6 -5.34 11.46 31.59
N ALA A 7 -5.54 12.77 31.74
CA ALA A 7 -6.38 13.55 30.83
C ALA A 7 -5.81 13.60 29.41
N ALA A 8 -4.49 13.77 29.25
CA ALA A 8 -3.83 13.75 27.95
C ALA A 8 -3.93 12.37 27.27
N LEU A 9 -3.73 11.29 28.03
CA LEU A 9 -3.87 9.93 27.55
C LEU A 9 -5.33 9.63 27.12
N GLY A 10 -6.31 10.05 27.94
CA GLY A 10 -7.73 9.91 27.62
C GLY A 10 -8.12 10.69 26.36
N HIS A 11 -7.62 11.92 26.20
CA HIS A 11 -7.86 12.73 25.00
C HIS A 11 -7.26 12.07 23.74
N SER A 12 -6.03 11.55 23.83
CA SER A 12 -5.37 10.86 22.72
C SER A 12 -6.08 9.56 22.35
N GLY A 13 -6.52 8.79 23.35
CA GLY A 13 -7.29 7.56 23.15
C GLY A 13 -8.61 7.82 22.41
N ILE A 14 -9.41 8.78 22.90
CA ILE A 14 -10.68 9.16 22.26
C ILE A 14 -10.44 9.68 20.83
N LYS A 15 -9.40 10.48 20.60
CA LYS A 15 -9.05 10.98 19.27
C LYS A 15 -8.69 9.85 18.30
N THR A 16 -7.93 8.86 18.77
CA THR A 16 -7.52 7.70 17.97
C THR A 16 -8.74 6.88 17.57
N VAL A 17 -9.59 6.52 18.53
CA VAL A 17 -10.83 5.75 18.28
C VAL A 17 -11.75 6.50 17.31
N ARG A 18 -11.93 7.82 17.49
CA ARG A 18 -12.72 8.65 16.58
C ARG A 18 -12.14 8.67 15.15
N THR A 19 -10.82 8.66 15.00
CA THR A 19 -10.14 8.67 13.70
C THR A 19 -10.35 7.34 12.97
N PHE A 20 -10.17 6.22 13.67
CA PHE A 20 -10.47 4.90 13.13
C PHE A 20 -11.95 4.74 12.76
N GLY A 21 -12.88 5.20 13.62
CA GLY A 21 -14.31 5.17 13.35
C GLY A 21 -14.70 5.96 12.09
N ARG A 22 -14.12 7.16 11.90
CA ARG A 22 -14.34 7.96 10.68
C ARG A 22 -13.82 7.28 9.42
N ALA A 23 -12.63 6.68 9.48
CA ALA A 23 -12.06 5.95 8.35
C ALA A 23 -12.93 4.72 7.98
N GLY A 24 -13.40 3.99 8.99
CA GLY A 24 -14.30 2.84 8.80
C GLY A 24 -15.64 3.23 8.18
N LEU A 25 -16.28 4.30 8.67
CA LEU A 25 -17.53 4.81 8.10
C LEU A 25 -17.35 5.33 6.66
N MET A 26 -16.25 6.02 6.37
CA MET A 26 -15.93 6.49 5.02
C MET A 26 -15.81 5.31 4.04
N LEU A 27 -15.08 4.26 4.43
CA LEU A 27 -14.91 3.07 3.59
C LEU A 27 -16.23 2.31 3.41
N PHE A 28 -16.99 2.14 4.49
CA PHE A 28 -18.29 1.45 4.45
C PHE A 28 -19.27 2.15 3.51
N ASN A 29 -19.40 3.48 3.61
CA ASN A 29 -20.28 4.28 2.76
C ASN A 29 -19.81 4.28 1.29
N ALA A 30 -18.48 4.23 1.04
CA ALA A 30 -17.94 4.17 -0.31
C ALA A 30 -18.22 2.83 -1.02
N ILE A 31 -18.32 1.73 -0.26
CA ILE A 31 -18.56 0.39 -0.81
C ILE A 31 -20.06 0.09 -0.99
N ILE A 32 -20.92 0.54 -0.07
CA ILE A 32 -22.35 0.13 0.01
C ILE A 32 -23.28 1.04 -0.84
N GLY A 33 -22.76 1.63 -1.91
CA GLY A 33 -23.53 2.46 -2.85
C GLY A 33 -24.31 1.66 -3.90
N LYS A 34 -25.22 2.33 -4.63
CA LYS A 34 -25.87 1.75 -5.81
C LYS A 34 -24.82 1.46 -6.89
N PRO A 35 -24.63 0.21 -7.34
CA PRO A 35 -23.55 -0.11 -8.27
C PRO A 35 -23.89 0.36 -9.68
N GLU A 36 -23.40 1.54 -10.06
CA GLU A 36 -23.52 2.08 -11.43
C GLU A 36 -22.31 1.67 -12.30
N PHE A 37 -22.22 0.39 -12.66
CA PHE A 37 -21.06 -0.17 -13.39
C PHE A 37 -20.67 0.60 -14.66
N ARG A 38 -21.65 1.11 -15.41
CA ARG A 38 -21.41 1.87 -16.65
C ARG A 38 -20.64 3.17 -16.42
N LYS A 39 -20.87 3.85 -15.29
CA LYS A 39 -20.16 5.09 -14.94
C LYS A 39 -18.79 4.79 -14.32
N HIS A 40 -18.69 3.74 -13.51
CA HIS A 40 -17.46 3.41 -12.79
C HIS A 40 -16.41 2.67 -13.63
N ALA A 41 -16.79 1.94 -14.67
CA ALA A 41 -15.84 1.20 -15.52
C ALA A 41 -14.71 2.08 -16.14
N PRO A 42 -14.99 3.21 -16.80
CA PRO A 42 -13.93 4.06 -17.35
C PRO A 42 -13.07 4.71 -16.26
N LEU A 43 -13.67 5.04 -15.11
CA LEU A 43 -12.95 5.58 -13.94
C LEU A 43 -11.98 4.55 -13.35
N LEU A 44 -12.40 3.28 -13.29
CA LEU A 44 -11.57 2.18 -12.79
C LEU A 44 -10.34 1.97 -13.68
N VAL A 45 -10.49 2.01 -15.01
CA VAL A 45 -9.35 1.89 -15.94
C VAL A 45 -8.34 3.03 -15.72
N ARG A 46 -8.83 4.26 -15.56
CA ARG A 46 -7.97 5.42 -15.29
C ARG A 46 -7.20 5.26 -13.98
N GLN A 47 -7.87 4.81 -12.92
CA GLN A 47 -7.21 4.59 -11.62
C GLN A 47 -6.25 3.40 -11.65
N LEU A 48 -6.57 2.32 -12.37
CA LEU A 48 -5.69 1.17 -12.54
C LEU A 48 -4.41 1.53 -13.29
N TYR A 49 -4.47 2.43 -14.27
CA TYR A 49 -3.29 2.95 -14.95
C TYR A 49 -2.39 3.75 -13.98
N ASN A 50 -2.98 4.70 -13.24
CA ASN A 50 -2.22 5.55 -12.32
C ASN A 50 -1.59 4.78 -11.16
N VAL A 51 -2.33 3.83 -10.59
CA VAL A 51 -1.91 3.06 -9.41
C VAL A 51 -1.06 1.86 -9.82
N GLY A 52 -1.48 1.11 -10.84
CA GLY A 52 -0.81 -0.11 -11.28
C GLY A 52 0.36 0.15 -12.21
N VAL A 53 0.08 0.66 -13.42
CA VAL A 53 1.08 0.78 -14.50
C VAL A 53 2.23 1.69 -14.10
N LEU A 54 1.94 2.85 -13.51
CA LEU A 54 2.99 3.77 -13.08
C LEU A 54 3.84 3.23 -11.90
N SER A 55 3.38 2.19 -11.18
CA SER A 55 4.16 1.51 -10.14
C SER A 55 4.99 0.35 -10.67
N MET A 56 4.82 -0.04 -11.93
CA MET A 56 5.49 -1.20 -12.53
C MET A 56 7.02 -1.03 -12.57
N LEU A 57 7.49 0.19 -12.84
CA LEU A 57 8.93 0.50 -12.94
C LEU A 57 9.66 0.16 -11.63
N ILE A 58 9.16 0.64 -10.49
CA ILE A 58 9.82 0.43 -9.19
C ILE A 58 9.80 -1.05 -8.80
N ILE A 59 8.70 -1.77 -9.05
CA ILE A 59 8.60 -3.20 -8.73
C ILE A 59 9.58 -4.03 -9.56
N ILE A 60 9.69 -3.78 -10.87
CA ILE A 60 10.61 -4.52 -11.74
C ILE A 60 12.07 -4.26 -11.35
N VAL A 61 12.45 -2.99 -11.22
CA VAL A 61 13.83 -2.62 -10.90
C VAL A 61 14.22 -3.16 -9.53
N SER A 62 13.40 -2.96 -8.50
CA SER A 62 13.66 -3.51 -7.16
C SER A 62 13.70 -5.04 -7.15
N GLY A 63 12.77 -5.70 -7.84
CA GLY A 63 12.72 -7.17 -7.92
C GLY A 63 13.97 -7.78 -8.52
N VAL A 64 14.52 -7.19 -9.58
CA VAL A 64 15.76 -7.64 -10.21
C VAL A 64 16.95 -7.50 -9.25
N PHE A 65 17.10 -6.35 -8.59
CA PHE A 65 18.18 -6.16 -7.61
C PHE A 65 18.08 -7.11 -6.41
N ILE A 66 16.88 -7.28 -5.85
CA ILE A 66 16.65 -8.20 -4.74
C ILE A 66 16.97 -9.64 -5.14
N GLY A 67 16.53 -10.07 -6.33
CA GLY A 67 16.82 -11.39 -6.86
C GLY A 67 18.32 -11.65 -7.04
N MET A 68 19.07 -10.68 -7.58
CA MET A 68 20.53 -10.78 -7.72
C MET A 68 21.23 -10.89 -6.36
N VAL A 69 20.82 -10.08 -5.39
CA VAL A 69 21.41 -10.10 -4.03
C VAL A 69 21.14 -11.44 -3.34
N LEU A 70 19.91 -11.95 -3.43
CA LEU A 70 19.54 -13.26 -2.86
C LEU A 70 20.27 -14.42 -3.54
N GLY A 71 20.42 -14.38 -4.87
CA GLY A 71 21.15 -15.41 -5.61
C GLY A 71 22.62 -15.45 -5.18
N LEU A 72 23.27 -14.29 -5.09
CA LEU A 72 24.67 -14.20 -4.66
C LEU A 72 24.86 -14.66 -3.21
N GLN A 73 24.04 -14.18 -2.28
CA GLN A 73 24.13 -14.58 -0.86
C GLN A 73 23.78 -16.05 -0.67
N GLY A 74 22.72 -16.53 -1.34
CA GLY A 74 22.30 -17.93 -1.29
C GLY A 74 23.38 -18.88 -1.80
N TYR A 75 24.09 -18.51 -2.86
CA TYR A 75 25.18 -19.31 -3.41
C TYR A 75 26.34 -19.46 -2.40
N LEU A 76 26.77 -18.35 -1.80
CA LEU A 76 27.83 -18.34 -0.78
C LEU A 76 27.48 -19.18 0.46
N VAL A 77 26.19 -19.24 0.82
CA VAL A 77 25.73 -20.09 1.91
C VAL A 77 25.66 -21.56 1.50
N LEU A 78 25.20 -21.88 0.28
CA LEU A 78 25.00 -23.27 -0.15
C LEU A 78 26.30 -23.98 -0.53
N THR A 79 27.33 -23.25 -0.97
CA THR A 79 28.64 -23.83 -1.30
C THR A 79 29.37 -24.38 -0.07
N THR A 80 29.13 -23.83 1.14
CA THR A 80 29.70 -24.38 2.38
C THR A 80 29.09 -25.73 2.79
N TYR A 81 27.90 -26.04 2.29
CA TYR A 81 27.21 -27.32 2.50
C TYR A 81 27.24 -28.23 1.27
N SER A 82 28.00 -27.88 0.23
CA SER A 82 28.05 -28.59 -1.06
C SER A 82 26.67 -28.79 -1.71
N ALA A 83 25.73 -27.87 -1.49
CA ALA A 83 24.32 -27.96 -1.90
C ALA A 83 23.94 -26.96 -3.01
N GLU A 84 24.90 -26.61 -3.87
CA GLU A 84 24.78 -25.55 -4.88
C GLU A 84 23.64 -25.78 -5.88
N THR A 85 23.31 -27.05 -6.16
CA THR A 85 22.20 -27.43 -7.04
C THR A 85 20.83 -27.05 -6.50
N SER A 86 20.71 -26.80 -5.18
CA SER A 86 19.46 -26.40 -4.52
C SER A 86 19.24 -24.88 -4.47
N LEU A 87 20.15 -24.08 -5.04
CA LEU A 87 20.05 -22.61 -5.04
C LEU A 87 18.75 -22.11 -5.64
N GLY A 88 18.32 -22.65 -6.78
CA GLY A 88 17.09 -22.24 -7.45
C GLY A 88 15.84 -22.48 -6.59
N MET A 89 15.80 -23.60 -5.86
CA MET A 89 14.70 -23.92 -4.96
C MET A 89 14.66 -22.97 -3.76
N LEU A 90 15.81 -22.65 -3.18
CA LEU A 90 15.91 -21.68 -2.08
C LEU A 90 15.39 -20.31 -2.53
N VAL A 91 15.91 -19.78 -3.63
CA VAL A 91 15.52 -18.45 -4.14
C VAL A 91 14.03 -18.39 -4.47
N ALA A 92 13.48 -19.41 -5.14
CA ALA A 92 12.07 -19.47 -5.51
C ALA A 92 11.15 -19.50 -4.27
N LEU A 93 11.46 -20.34 -3.28
CA LEU A 93 10.66 -20.45 -2.05
C LEU A 93 10.70 -19.17 -1.22
N SER A 94 11.89 -18.58 -1.05
CA SER A 94 12.07 -17.33 -0.29
C SER A 94 11.33 -16.16 -0.93
N LEU A 95 11.37 -16.04 -2.27
CA LEU A 95 10.64 -14.99 -2.98
C LEU A 95 9.13 -15.18 -2.92
N LEU A 96 8.63 -16.40 -3.16
CA LEU A 96 7.17 -16.63 -3.23
C LEU A 96 6.49 -16.56 -1.86
N ARG A 97 7.14 -17.00 -0.78
CA ARG A 97 6.52 -17.09 0.55
C ARG A 97 6.71 -15.86 1.42
N GLU A 98 7.88 -15.23 1.34
CA GLU A 98 8.27 -14.21 2.31
C GLU A 98 8.49 -12.88 1.63
N LEU A 99 9.56 -12.79 0.83
CA LEU A 99 10.11 -11.51 0.41
C LEU A 99 9.28 -10.86 -0.69
N GLY A 100 8.74 -11.63 -1.63
CA GLY A 100 7.96 -11.11 -2.75
C GLY A 100 6.73 -10.32 -2.29
N PRO A 101 5.79 -10.93 -1.54
CA PRO A 101 4.58 -10.23 -1.08
C PRO A 101 4.89 -9.05 -0.15
N VAL A 102 5.82 -9.23 0.80
CA VAL A 102 6.14 -8.19 1.79
C VAL A 102 6.80 -6.98 1.12
N VAL A 103 7.83 -7.20 0.30
CA VAL A 103 8.55 -6.09 -0.35
C VAL A 103 7.67 -5.40 -1.38
N ALA A 104 6.89 -6.16 -2.18
CA ALA A 104 5.96 -5.56 -3.12
C ALA A 104 4.91 -4.69 -2.42
N ALA A 105 4.35 -5.16 -1.30
CA ALA A 105 3.37 -4.38 -0.52
C ALA A 105 3.98 -3.10 0.07
N LEU A 106 5.20 -3.16 0.60
CA LEU A 106 5.90 -1.99 1.15
C LEU A 106 6.22 -0.96 0.06
N LEU A 107 6.77 -1.40 -1.07
CA LEU A 107 7.06 -0.52 -2.22
C LEU A 107 5.78 0.10 -2.79
N PHE A 108 4.71 -0.69 -2.89
CA PHE A 108 3.42 -0.23 -3.37
C PHE A 108 2.80 0.80 -2.42
N ALA A 109 2.80 0.54 -1.11
CA ALA A 109 2.32 1.49 -0.11
C ALA A 109 3.10 2.82 -0.16
N GLY A 110 4.43 2.74 -0.33
CA GLY A 110 5.29 3.91 -0.45
C GLY A 110 4.98 4.76 -1.68
N ARG A 111 4.94 4.15 -2.88
CA ARG A 111 4.76 4.90 -4.13
C ARG A 111 3.28 5.22 -4.41
N ALA A 112 2.44 4.20 -4.48
CA ALA A 112 1.04 4.37 -4.84
C ALA A 112 0.21 4.98 -3.69
N GLY A 113 0.46 4.55 -2.45
CA GLY A 113 -0.25 5.09 -1.28
C GLY A 113 0.01 6.60 -1.07
N SER A 114 1.26 7.04 -1.22
CA SER A 114 1.61 8.46 -1.15
C SER A 114 0.98 9.27 -2.27
N ALA A 115 0.98 8.74 -3.50
CA ALA A 115 0.35 9.40 -4.65
C ALA A 115 -1.17 9.55 -4.46
N LEU A 116 -1.86 8.51 -3.98
CA LEU A 116 -3.30 8.56 -3.69
C LEU A 116 -3.63 9.59 -2.60
N THR A 117 -2.81 9.64 -1.55
CA THR A 117 -2.98 10.62 -0.47
C THR A 117 -2.79 12.05 -0.97
N ALA A 118 -1.79 12.28 -1.82
CA ALA A 118 -1.53 13.58 -2.43
C ALA A 118 -2.65 14.01 -3.41
N GLU A 119 -3.17 13.09 -4.22
CA GLU A 119 -4.24 13.38 -5.18
C GLU A 119 -5.53 13.81 -4.46
N ILE A 120 -5.99 13.04 -3.47
CA ILE A 120 -7.19 13.38 -2.69
C ILE A 120 -6.95 14.65 -1.85
N GLY A 121 -5.75 14.82 -1.29
CA GLY A 121 -5.37 16.01 -0.55
C GLY A 121 -5.42 17.28 -1.40
N LEU A 122 -4.95 17.21 -2.65
CA LEU A 122 -5.01 18.31 -3.61
C LEU A 122 -6.46 18.65 -4.00
N MET A 123 -7.29 17.64 -4.26
CA MET A 123 -8.72 17.85 -4.57
C MET A 123 -9.46 18.52 -3.41
N ARG A 124 -9.10 18.18 -2.17
CA ARG A 124 -9.64 18.84 -0.99
C ARG A 124 -9.14 20.29 -0.87
N ALA A 125 -7.84 20.52 -1.05
CA ALA A 125 -7.25 21.86 -0.93
C ALA A 125 -7.74 22.84 -2.02
N THR A 126 -8.14 22.32 -3.17
CA THR A 126 -8.71 23.08 -4.28
C THR A 126 -10.24 23.15 -4.24
N GLU A 127 -10.88 22.72 -3.14
CA GLU A 127 -12.33 22.72 -2.93
C GLU A 127 -13.13 21.96 -4.00
N GLN A 128 -12.48 21.09 -4.78
CA GLN A 128 -13.15 20.31 -5.81
C GLN A 128 -14.21 19.42 -5.19
N LEU A 129 -13.89 18.71 -4.09
CA LEU A 129 -14.81 17.79 -3.40
C LEU A 129 -16.11 18.49 -2.95
N ALA A 130 -16.01 19.67 -2.32
CA ALA A 130 -17.16 20.44 -1.89
C ALA A 130 -18.02 20.93 -3.08
N GLY A 131 -17.36 21.24 -4.20
CA GLY A 131 -18.04 21.60 -5.45
C GLY A 131 -18.94 20.48 -6.01
N TRP A 132 -18.53 19.22 -5.91
CA TRP A 132 -19.37 18.08 -6.33
C TRP A 132 -20.54 17.83 -5.38
N GLU A 133 -20.32 17.99 -4.07
CA GLU A 133 -21.37 17.83 -3.05
C GLU A 133 -22.48 18.88 -3.17
N GLY A 134 -22.16 20.11 -3.60
CA GLY A 134 -23.14 21.19 -3.77
C GLY A 134 -23.98 21.12 -5.05
N VAL A 135 -23.61 20.28 -6.02
CA VAL A 135 -24.32 20.12 -7.30
C VAL A 135 -25.28 18.91 -7.30
N GLY A 136 -25.10 17.98 -6.36
CA GLY A 136 -25.98 16.81 -6.17
C GLY A 136 -27.17 17.10 -5.26
#